data_AF-E0Q0B1-F1
#
_entry.id   AF-E0Q0B1-F1
#
_cell.length_a   1.000
_cell.length_b   1.000
_cell.length_c   1.000
_cell.angle_alpha   90.00
_cell.angle_beta   90.00
_cell.angle_gamma   90.00
#
_symmetry.space_group_name_H-M   'P 1'
#
loop_
_entity.id
_entity.type
_entity.pdbx_description
1 polymer ?
#
loop_
_entity_poly.entity_id
_entity_poly.type
_entity_poly.pdbx_seq_one_letter_code
_entity_poly.pdbx_strand_id
1 'polypeptide(L)' 'MLDCQSGAVYALDAEMNYDEKIWLTPDFLAFVRAMGTAQSAVWKGCESDFIRLMTRIGHASSLIFWQSLVGFYD' A
#
# COMPACT_ATOMS: atom_id res chain seq x y z
N MET A 1 -8.24 -2.42 6.00
CA MET A 1 -9.36 -1.86 6.79
C MET A 1 -9.60 -0.41 6.38
N LEU A 2 -10.84 -0.04 6.06
CA LEU A 2 -11.25 1.35 5.83
C LEU A 2 -11.85 1.91 7.12
N ASP A 3 -11.35 3.05 7.58
CA ASP A 3 -12.01 3.85 8.59
C ASP A 3 -13.09 4.72 7.92
N CYS A 4 -14.35 4.39 8.18
CA CYS A 4 -15.50 5.06 7.54
C CYS A 4 -15.71 6.51 8.00
N GLN A 5 -15.13 6.92 9.14
CA GLN A 5 -15.25 8.29 9.61
C GLN A 5 -14.21 9.20 8.96
N SER A 6 -12.96 8.73 8.85
CA SER A 6 -11.85 9.53 8.32
C SER A 6 -11.56 9.30 6.84
N GLY A 7 -12.00 8.16 6.26
CA GLY A 7 -11.61 7.72 4.92
C GLY A 7 -10.24 7.04 4.87
N ALA A 8 -9.51 6.99 5.99
CA ALA A 8 -8.17 6.43 6.03
C ALA A 8 -8.17 4.91 5.85
N VAL A 9 -7.15 4.40 5.17
CA VAL A 9 -6.96 2.98 4.89
C VAL A 9 -5.73 2.48 5.62
N TYR A 10 -5.89 1.31 6.25
CA TYR A 10 -4.86 0.62 7.01
C TYR A 10 -4.70 -0.82 6.53
N ALA A 11 -3.48 -1.34 6.55
CA ALA A 11 -3.21 -2.78 6.50
C ALA A 11 -3.19 -3.35 7.92
N LEU A 12 -3.75 -4.55 8.06
CA LEU A 12 -3.82 -5.32 9.28
C LEU A 12 -3.89 -6.80 8.85
N ASP A 13 -3.12 -7.66 9.49
CA ASP A 13 -3.28 -9.11 9.35
C ASP A 13 -4.10 -9.71 10.52
N ALA A 14 -4.28 -11.02 10.53
CA ALA A 14 -5.08 -11.69 11.57
C ALA A 14 -4.35 -11.86 12.91
N GLU A 15 -3.02 -11.71 12.93
CA GLU A 15 -2.15 -11.89 14.10
C GLU A 15 -1.83 -10.55 14.79
N MET A 16 -1.98 -9.43 14.08
CA MET A 16 -1.77 -8.07 14.58
C MET A 16 -2.88 -7.59 15.52
N ASN A 17 -2.49 -6.90 16.59
CA ASN A 17 -3.40 -6.09 17.39
C ASN A 17 -3.88 -4.87 16.59
N TYR A 18 -5.05 -4.35 16.94
CA TYR A 18 -5.65 -3.20 16.23
C TYR A 18 -4.73 -1.97 16.19
N ASP A 19 -3.99 -1.72 17.26
CA ASP A 19 -3.08 -0.57 17.39
C ASP A 19 -1.80 -0.74 16.56
N GLU A 20 -1.51 -1.95 16.07
CA GLU A 20 -0.34 -2.27 15.23
C GLU A 20 -0.63 -2.08 13.73
N LYS A 21 -1.85 -1.66 13.38
CA LYS A 21 -2.26 -1.43 11.99
C LYS A 21 -1.30 -0.48 11.26
N ILE A 22 -0.93 -0.84 10.05
CA ILE A 22 -0.05 -0.04 9.21
C ILE A 22 -0.91 0.96 8.44
N TRP A 23 -0.70 2.25 8.67
CA TRP A 23 -1.33 3.29 7.87
C TRP A 23 -0.85 3.24 6.41
N LEU A 24 -1.78 3.31 5.45
CA LEU A 24 -1.49 3.27 4.01
C LEU A 24 -1.75 4.60 3.30
N THR A 25 -2.93 5.19 3.49
CA THR A 25 -3.37 6.41 2.80
C THR A 25 -4.56 7.03 3.54
N PRO A 26 -4.74 8.37 3.51
CA PRO A 26 -5.90 9.01 4.14
C PRO A 26 -7.15 8.93 3.26
N ASP A 27 -7.02 8.51 2.00
CA ASP A 27 -8.07 8.54 0.99
C ASP A 27 -8.24 7.16 0.34
N PHE A 28 -9.47 6.65 0.34
CA PHE A 28 -9.81 5.34 -0.22
C PHE A 28 -9.66 5.30 -1.75
N LEU A 29 -9.94 6.40 -2.47
CA LEU A 29 -9.77 6.43 -3.92
C LEU A 29 -8.29 6.31 -4.31
N ALA A 30 -7.40 6.98 -3.57
CA ALA A 30 -5.96 6.84 -3.72
C ALA A 30 -5.50 5.40 -3.46
N PHE A 31 -6.07 4.72 -2.45
CA PHE A 31 -5.80 3.30 -2.20
C PHE A 31 -6.14 2.44 -3.42
N VAL A 32 -7.37 2.58 -3.96
CA VAL A 32 -7.82 1.78 -5.11
C VAL A 32 -6.95 2.02 -6.34
N ARG A 33 -6.55 3.28 -6.59
CA ARG A 33 -5.64 3.61 -7.69
C ARG A 33 -4.27 2.95 -7.51
N ALA A 34 -3.68 3.05 -6.32
CA ALA A 34 -2.40 2.43 -6.01
C ALA A 34 -2.44 0.90 -6.19
N MET A 35 -3.51 0.25 -5.72
CA MET A 35 -3.73 -1.19 -5.93
C MET A 35 -3.78 -1.56 -7.42
N GLY A 36 -4.54 -0.81 -8.23
CA GLY A 36 -4.61 -1.04 -9.67
C GLY A 36 -3.29 -0.79 -10.39
N THR A 37 -2.55 0.24 -10.00
CA THR A 37 -1.20 0.52 -10.52
C THR A 37 -0.22 -0.60 -10.15
N ALA A 38 -0.25 -1.09 -8.91
CA ALA A 38 0.58 -2.20 -8.44
C ALA A 38 0.33 -3.46 -9.27
N GLN A 39 -0.94 -3.84 -9.45
CA GLN A 39 -1.32 -5.00 -10.27
C GLN A 39 -0.88 -4.84 -11.73
N SER A 40 -1.02 -3.64 -12.30
CA SER A 40 -0.55 -3.36 -13.66
C SER A 40 0.97 -3.45 -13.77
N ALA A 41 1.71 -3.00 -12.75
CA ALA A 41 3.16 -3.11 -12.68
C ALA A 41 3.61 -4.57 -12.68
N VAL A 42 2.99 -5.41 -11.84
CA VAL A 42 3.25 -6.87 -11.80
C VAL A 42 2.98 -7.52 -13.15
N TRP A 43 1.85 -7.20 -13.80
CA TRP A 43 1.53 -7.75 -15.13
C TRP A 43 2.61 -7.42 -16.16
N LYS A 44 3.18 -6.21 -16.09
CA LYS A 44 4.12 -5.69 -17.08
C LYS A 44 5.60 -5.94 -16.74
N GLY A 45 5.92 -6.51 -15.57
CA GLY A 45 7.28 -6.63 -15.09
C GLY A 45 7.94 -5.29 -14.74
N CYS A 46 7.15 -4.35 -14.19
CA CYS A 46 7.57 -2.99 -13.83
C CYS A 46 7.48 -2.72 -12.30
N GLU A 47 7.64 -3.75 -11.47
CA GLU A 47 7.49 -3.68 -10.01
C GLU A 47 8.46 -2.67 -9.37
N SER A 48 9.70 -2.59 -9.88
CA SER A 48 10.71 -1.64 -9.40
C SER A 48 10.29 -0.18 -9.59
N ASP A 49 9.69 0.17 -10.73
CA ASP A 49 9.17 1.51 -10.98
C ASP A 49 8.01 1.86 -10.05
N PHE A 50 7.15 0.88 -9.75
CA PHE A 50 6.08 1.05 -8.77
C PHE A 50 6.64 1.31 -7.36
N ILE A 51 7.62 0.53 -6.91
CA ILE A 51 8.24 0.74 -5.58
C ILE A 51 8.97 2.09 -5.51
N ARG A 52 9.63 2.53 -6.58
CA ARG A 52 10.23 3.87 -6.65
C ARG A 52 9.18 4.98 -6.57
N LEU A 53 8.02 4.79 -7.20
CA LEU A 53 6.90 5.73 -7.08
C LEU A 53 6.40 5.78 -5.63
N MET A 54 6.11 4.62 -5.02
CA MET A 54 5.58 4.55 -3.65
C MET A 54 6.58 5.04 -2.60
N THR A 55 7.88 4.90 -2.84
CA THR A 55 8.92 5.51 -2.00
C THR A 55 8.87 7.03 -2.01
N ARG A 56 8.43 7.64 -3.12
CA ARG A 56 8.34 9.10 -3.28
C ARG A 56 7.03 9.68 -2.77
N ILE A 57 5.91 8.99 -2.98
CA ILE A 57 4.56 9.53 -2.73
C ILE A 57 3.87 8.90 -1.52
N GLY A 58 4.29 7.70 -1.13
CA GLY A 58 3.72 6.95 -0.03
C GLY A 58 4.34 7.34 1.31
N HIS A 59 3.68 6.94 2.39
CA HIS A 59 4.26 7.07 3.72
C HIS A 59 5.28 5.95 3.97
N ALA A 60 6.37 6.25 4.67
CA ALA A 60 7.46 5.30 4.91
C ALA A 60 6.98 3.98 5.55
N SER A 61 6.06 4.05 6.51
CA SER A 61 5.49 2.86 7.15
C SER A 61 4.70 1.96 6.20
N SER A 62 4.14 2.53 5.12
CA SER A 62 3.34 1.78 4.14
C SER A 62 4.20 1.02 3.14
N LEU A 63 5.49 1.33 3.02
CA LEU A 63 6.34 0.80 1.96
C LEU A 63 6.45 -0.73 2.02
N ILE A 64 6.52 -1.29 3.22
CA ILE A 64 6.57 -2.75 3.43
C ILE A 64 5.34 -3.47 2.86
N PHE A 65 4.16 -2.84 2.96
CA PHE A 65 2.92 -3.37 2.38
C PHE A 65 3.01 -3.39 0.85
N TRP A 66 3.47 -2.28 0.24
CA TRP A 66 3.57 -2.16 -1.21
C TRP A 66 4.62 -3.10 -1.80
N GLN A 67 5.79 -3.23 -1.16
CA GLN A 67 6.85 -4.17 -1.54
C GLN A 67 6.33 -5.61 -1.51
N SER A 68 5.62 -5.97 -0.46
CA SER A 68 5.03 -7.31 -0.32
C SER A 68 3.92 -7.58 -1.33
N LEU A 69 3.11 -6.58 -1.67
CA LEU A 69 2.04 -6.70 -2.66
C LEU A 69 2.57 -7.04 -4.07
N VAL A 70 3.69 -6.43 -4.47
CA VAL A 70 4.28 -6.64 -5.81
C VAL A 70 5.44 -7.64 -5.81
N GLY A 71 5.85 -8.14 -4.64
CA GLY A 71 6.95 -9.10 -4.52
C GLY A 71 8.33 -8.54 -4.87
N PHE A 72 8.54 -7.23 -4.69
CA PHE A 72 9.80 -6.55 -5.01
C PHE A 72 10.33 -5.78 -3.80
N TYR A 73 11.54 -6.13 -3.39
CA TYR A 73 12.25 -5.55 -2.26
C TYR A 73 13.61 -5.10 -2.81
N ASP A 74 13.79 -3.78 -2.99
CA ASP A 74 15.08 -3.17 -3.38
C ASP A 74 16.19 -3.49 -2.36
#